data_AF-A0A0D7WUF6-F1
#
_entry.id   AF-A0A0D7WUF6-F1
#
_cell.length_a   1.000
_cell.length_b   1.000
_cell.length_c   1.000
_cell.angle_alpha   90.00
_cell.angle_beta   90.00
_cell.angle_gamma   90.00
#
_symmetry.space_group_name_H-M   'P 1'
#
loop_
_entity.id
_entity.type
_entity.pdbx_description
1 polymer ?
#
loop_
_entity_poly.entity_id
_entity_poly.type
_entity_poly.pdbx_seq_one_letter_code
_entity_poly.pdbx_strand_id
1 'polypeptide(L)'
;MFKLNVKTHGVQAGVVKNHDNVTKAALASLRLALKAYFNTYYICSEKRLISSMSVPPSDPLYDISMGAIDNLCENIEYQEQFMQTIFHFHHFFELFLKDILSTVHKNLAQKIMLDGKDSSEILKVLLNIGDVNITQDNTAEFAVALERVCTLSKRTEGFVPIVVKTITDYQKTLKDLNLLRNKVWHKGIYILRITELDQFISQNILPLVVKVLKITHYRGLEKYWKYKEAEYDPINEIISAGRPGIIDYKRIAFFKSYGFACYKIPKWNFDLLDINAKAKAIVGAVHDLELETCYVCKEETLLVSTVSDHDIDREGNFLGAWWNSTAAECLNCSLSVFPDAGEPMDYGVKNEILWKSGDYDYES
;
A
#
# COMPACT_ATOMS: atom_id res chain seq x y z
N MET A 1 -29.51 -22.30 -10.89
CA MET A 1 -28.97 -22.06 -9.54
C MET A 1 -27.55 -22.62 -9.51
N PHE A 2 -26.55 -21.80 -9.23
CA PHE A 2 -25.16 -22.28 -9.12
C PHE A 2 -25.01 -23.14 -7.85
N LYS A 3 -24.44 -24.34 -7.98
CA LYS A 3 -24.06 -25.21 -6.84
C LYS A 3 -22.57 -25.45 -6.93
N LEU A 4 -21.80 -24.95 -5.97
CA LEU A 4 -20.35 -25.15 -5.95
C LEU A 4 -20.03 -26.63 -5.70
N ASN A 5 -19.30 -27.26 -6.61
CA ASN A 5 -18.62 -28.54 -6.39
C ASN A 5 -17.12 -28.27 -6.49
N VAL A 6 -16.45 -28.18 -5.34
CA VAL A 6 -15.02 -27.83 -5.24
C VAL A 6 -14.09 -28.79 -5.98
N LYS A 7 -14.53 -30.01 -6.30
CA LYS A 7 -13.75 -31.00 -7.06
C LYS A 7 -13.83 -30.82 -8.57
N THR A 8 -14.90 -30.18 -9.08
CA THR A 8 -15.17 -30.07 -10.52
C THR A 8 -15.23 -28.63 -11.01
N HIS A 9 -15.52 -27.67 -10.14
CA HIS A 9 -15.64 -26.24 -10.48
C HIS A 9 -14.37 -25.45 -10.17
N GLY A 10 -13.37 -26.07 -9.55
CA GLY A 10 -12.09 -25.45 -9.24
C GLY A 10 -10.94 -26.43 -9.44
N VAL A 11 -9.78 -25.90 -9.80
CA VAL A 11 -8.52 -26.63 -9.78
C VAL A 11 -7.78 -26.19 -8.53
N GLN A 12 -7.37 -27.13 -7.69
CA GLN A 12 -6.44 -26.81 -6.62
C GLN A 12 -5.13 -26.38 -7.27
N ALA A 13 -4.77 -25.11 -7.11
CA ALA A 13 -3.49 -24.62 -7.60
C ALA A 13 -2.38 -25.54 -7.04
N GLY A 14 -1.70 -26.27 -7.93
CA GLY A 14 -0.69 -27.27 -7.55
C GLY A 14 0.35 -26.68 -6.61
N VAL A 15 0.82 -27.50 -5.65
CA VAL A 15 1.67 -27.15 -4.50
C VAL A 15 2.29 -25.77 -4.63
N VAL A 16 1.56 -24.79 -4.11
CA VAL A 16 1.91 -23.36 -4.18
C VAL A 16 3.18 -23.06 -3.35
N LYS A 17 3.70 -24.05 -2.62
CA LYS A 17 4.97 -24.04 -1.88
C LYS A 17 6.14 -24.43 -2.81
N ASN A 18 6.69 -23.47 -3.56
CA ASN A 18 8.06 -23.63 -4.06
C ASN A 18 9.00 -23.09 -2.97
N HIS A 19 9.88 -23.95 -2.46
CA HIS A 19 10.61 -23.86 -1.19
C HIS A 19 9.68 -24.03 0.05
N ASP A 20 9.77 -25.20 0.67
CA ASP A 20 9.34 -25.62 2.01
C ASP A 20 8.54 -24.63 2.89
N ASN A 21 7.25 -24.41 2.58
CA ASN A 21 6.25 -23.68 3.40
C ASN A 21 5.99 -22.20 3.08
N VAL A 22 6.08 -21.78 1.82
CA VAL A 22 5.59 -20.45 1.40
C VAL A 22 4.26 -20.52 0.63
N THR A 23 3.26 -19.75 1.06
CA THR A 23 1.99 -19.60 0.35
C THR A 23 2.03 -18.41 -0.63
N LYS A 24 2.11 -18.65 -1.96
CA LYS A 24 2.08 -17.58 -2.99
C LYS A 24 0.83 -16.68 -2.91
N ALA A 25 -0.30 -17.18 -2.42
CA ALA A 25 -1.49 -16.35 -2.18
C ALA A 25 -1.22 -15.26 -1.12
N ALA A 26 -0.34 -15.51 -0.16
CA ALA A 26 0.11 -14.49 0.80
C ALA A 26 0.86 -13.38 0.07
N LEU A 27 1.82 -13.73 -0.79
CA LEU A 27 2.57 -12.76 -1.61
C LEU A 27 1.68 -11.98 -2.57
N ALA A 28 0.70 -12.63 -3.19
CA ALA A 28 -0.30 -11.96 -4.02
C ALA A 28 -1.14 -10.96 -3.21
N SER A 29 -1.54 -11.34 -1.98
CA SER A 29 -2.28 -10.46 -1.07
C SER A 29 -1.44 -9.27 -0.66
N LEU A 30 -0.17 -9.47 -0.29
CA LEU A 30 0.74 -8.37 0.03
C LEU A 30 0.85 -7.38 -1.14
N ARG A 31 0.98 -7.89 -2.37
CA ARG A 31 1.03 -7.05 -3.58
C ARG A 31 -0.24 -6.24 -3.77
N LEU A 32 -1.41 -6.86 -3.58
CA LEU A 32 -2.71 -6.18 -3.69
C LEU A 32 -2.86 -5.10 -2.61
N ALA A 33 -2.47 -5.40 -1.38
CA ALA A 33 -2.50 -4.45 -0.27
C ALA A 33 -1.63 -3.21 -0.56
N LEU A 34 -0.39 -3.43 -1.03
CA LEU A 34 0.52 -2.35 -1.38
C LEU A 34 0.00 -1.50 -2.54
N LYS A 35 -0.53 -2.13 -3.59
CA LYS A 35 -1.13 -1.40 -4.73
C LYS A 35 -2.31 -0.54 -4.29
N ALA A 36 -3.20 -1.09 -3.45
CA ALA A 36 -4.36 -0.36 -2.94
C ALA A 36 -3.93 0.82 -2.05
N TYR A 37 -2.98 0.57 -1.14
CA TYR A 37 -2.44 1.60 -0.26
C TYR A 37 -1.75 2.73 -1.03
N PHE A 38 -0.98 2.38 -2.06
CA PHE A 38 -0.34 3.37 -2.93
C PHE A 38 -1.37 4.16 -3.74
N ASN A 39 -2.45 3.52 -4.18
CA ASN A 39 -3.49 4.18 -4.95
C ASN A 39 -4.34 5.17 -4.13
N THR A 40 -4.30 5.14 -2.79
CA THR A 40 -5.00 6.17 -1.98
C THR A 40 -4.46 7.57 -2.25
N TYR A 41 -3.21 7.70 -2.72
CA TYR A 41 -2.62 8.98 -3.06
C TYR A 41 -3.43 9.73 -4.13
N TYR A 42 -3.74 9.03 -5.23
CA TYR A 42 -4.42 9.61 -6.37
C TYR A 42 -5.75 10.26 -5.94
N ILE A 43 -6.52 9.55 -5.12
CA ILE A 43 -7.81 10.01 -4.56
C ILE A 43 -7.64 11.24 -3.68
N CYS A 44 -6.55 11.32 -2.90
CA CYS A 44 -6.27 12.46 -2.04
C CYS A 44 -5.85 13.69 -2.84
N SER A 45 -4.96 13.52 -3.82
CA SER A 45 -4.43 14.64 -4.61
C SER A 45 -5.42 15.20 -5.62
N GLU A 46 -6.31 14.38 -6.20
CA GLU A 46 -7.44 14.91 -7.00
C GLU A 46 -8.30 15.89 -6.19
N LYS A 47 -8.37 15.71 -4.87
CA LYS A 47 -9.08 16.59 -3.93
C LYS A 47 -8.16 17.62 -3.24
N ARG A 48 -6.88 17.71 -3.65
CA ARG A 48 -5.83 18.58 -3.08
C ARG A 48 -5.67 18.45 -1.56
N LEU A 49 -5.85 17.24 -1.02
CA LEU A 49 -5.89 17.00 0.43
C LEU A 49 -4.51 16.77 1.06
N ILE A 50 -3.45 16.58 0.27
CA ILE A 50 -2.12 16.27 0.84
C ILE A 50 -1.57 17.46 1.64
N SER A 51 -1.84 18.69 1.18
CA SER A 51 -1.49 19.91 1.92
C SER A 51 -2.22 19.98 3.27
N SER A 52 -3.52 19.62 3.31
CA SER A 52 -4.32 19.58 4.53
C SER A 52 -3.78 18.61 5.58
N MET A 53 -3.13 17.51 5.17
CA MET A 53 -2.52 16.54 6.09
C MET A 53 -1.30 17.11 6.83
N SER A 54 -0.70 18.18 6.31
CA SER A 54 0.52 18.80 6.87
C SER A 54 0.23 19.99 7.78
N VAL A 55 -1.04 20.33 8.00
CA VAL A 55 -1.44 21.48 8.83
C VAL A 55 -1.33 21.11 10.32
N PRO A 56 -0.52 21.83 11.12
CA PRO A 56 -0.33 21.49 12.52
C PRO A 56 -1.54 21.90 13.38
N PRO A 57 -1.77 21.24 14.54
CA PRO A 57 -2.89 21.57 15.44
C PRO A 57 -2.95 23.01 15.95
N SER A 58 -1.82 23.73 15.91
CA SER A 58 -1.74 25.14 16.31
C SER A 58 -2.17 26.12 15.20
N ASP A 59 -2.34 25.66 13.97
CA ASP A 59 -2.69 26.50 12.82
C ASP A 59 -4.19 26.81 12.79
N PRO A 60 -4.62 28.06 12.52
CA PRO A 60 -6.04 28.40 12.37
C PRO A 60 -6.81 27.58 11.33
N LEU A 61 -6.11 27.01 10.33
CA LEU A 61 -6.70 26.19 9.27
C LEU A 61 -6.81 24.69 9.65
N TYR A 62 -6.40 24.30 10.86
CA TYR A 62 -6.39 22.90 11.28
C TYR A 62 -7.77 22.25 11.23
N ASP A 63 -8.79 22.89 11.82
CA ASP A 63 -10.15 22.33 11.86
C ASP A 63 -10.75 22.20 10.46
N ILE A 64 -10.48 23.16 9.58
CA ILE A 64 -10.89 23.11 8.17
C ILE A 64 -10.21 21.93 7.45
N SER A 65 -8.92 21.75 7.69
CA SER A 65 -8.13 20.66 7.11
C SER A 65 -8.60 19.29 7.60
N MET A 66 -8.90 19.17 8.89
CA MET A 66 -9.45 17.95 9.48
C MET A 66 -10.86 17.66 8.96
N GLY A 67 -11.71 18.67 8.79
CA GLY A 67 -13.02 18.51 8.16
C GLY A 67 -12.91 17.99 6.72
N ALA A 68 -11.94 18.47 5.95
CA ALA A 68 -11.68 17.97 4.60
C ALA A 68 -11.20 16.50 4.58
N ILE A 69 -10.34 16.12 5.55
CA ILE A 69 -9.88 14.74 5.75
C ILE A 69 -11.03 13.82 6.20
N ASP A 70 -11.93 14.30 7.04
CA ASP A 70 -13.09 13.54 7.50
C ASP A 70 -14.08 13.31 6.34
N ASN A 71 -14.30 14.32 5.48
CA ASN A 71 -15.12 14.17 4.27
C ASN A 71 -14.55 13.12 3.29
N LEU A 72 -13.22 12.92 3.27
CA LEU A 72 -12.62 11.85 2.47
C LEU A 72 -13.05 10.45 2.96
N CYS A 73 -13.34 10.29 4.25
CA CYS A 73 -13.82 9.01 4.78
C CYS A 73 -15.19 8.62 4.21
N GLU A 74 -15.96 9.56 3.69
CA GLU A 74 -17.26 9.33 3.02
C GLU A 74 -17.10 9.05 1.51
N ASN A 75 -15.93 9.29 0.93
CA ASN A 75 -15.66 9.03 -0.47
C ASN A 75 -15.55 7.52 -0.75
N ILE A 76 -16.38 7.03 -1.68
CA ILE A 76 -16.49 5.60 -2.00
C ILE A 76 -15.16 5.03 -2.50
N GLU A 77 -14.44 5.76 -3.37
CA GLU A 77 -13.17 5.28 -3.92
C GLU A 77 -12.11 5.12 -2.82
N TYR A 78 -12.06 6.06 -1.87
CA TYR A 78 -11.18 5.97 -0.72
C TYR A 78 -11.54 4.78 0.18
N GLN A 79 -12.84 4.59 0.45
CA GLN A 79 -13.33 3.43 1.21
C GLN A 79 -12.92 2.12 0.53
N GLU A 80 -13.06 2.02 -0.79
CA GLU A 80 -12.63 0.85 -1.57
C GLU A 80 -11.14 0.58 -1.40
N GLN A 81 -10.27 1.59 -1.64
CA GLN A 81 -8.83 1.40 -1.51
C GLN A 81 -8.41 1.08 -0.07
N PHE A 82 -9.05 1.69 0.92
CA PHE A 82 -8.85 1.40 2.33
C PHE A 82 -9.25 -0.05 2.66
N MET A 83 -10.42 -0.50 2.22
CA MET A 83 -10.90 -1.87 2.41
C MET A 83 -9.93 -2.88 1.81
N GLN A 84 -9.53 -2.68 0.55
CA GLN A 84 -8.55 -3.54 -0.14
C GLN A 84 -7.22 -3.58 0.62
N THR A 85 -6.74 -2.43 1.10
CA THR A 85 -5.52 -2.33 1.90
C THR A 85 -5.61 -3.18 3.17
N ILE A 86 -6.64 -2.95 3.99
CA ILE A 86 -6.78 -3.64 5.28
C ILE A 86 -7.03 -5.14 5.10
N PHE A 87 -7.92 -5.53 4.18
CA PHE A 87 -8.26 -6.93 3.94
C PHE A 87 -7.08 -7.72 3.41
N HIS A 88 -6.32 -7.16 2.47
CA HIS A 88 -5.21 -7.88 1.89
C HIS A 88 -3.97 -7.92 2.78
N PHE A 89 -3.70 -6.89 3.60
CA PHE A 89 -2.68 -7.00 4.65
C PHE A 89 -3.09 -8.04 5.70
N HIS A 90 -4.35 -8.05 6.13
CA HIS A 90 -4.88 -9.05 7.08
C HIS A 90 -4.71 -10.46 6.51
N HIS A 91 -5.14 -10.68 5.27
CA HIS A 91 -5.04 -11.98 4.61
C HIS A 91 -3.59 -12.43 4.41
N PHE A 92 -2.67 -11.52 4.04
CA PHE A 92 -1.24 -11.81 3.99
C PHE A 92 -0.73 -12.34 5.34
N PHE A 93 -0.98 -11.62 6.43
CA PHE A 93 -0.52 -12.04 7.75
C PHE A 93 -1.22 -13.31 8.24
N GLU A 94 -2.49 -13.54 7.90
CA GLU A 94 -3.18 -14.80 8.23
C GLU A 94 -2.45 -16.01 7.63
N LEU A 95 -2.15 -15.94 6.34
CA LEU A 95 -1.44 -17.01 5.63
C LEU A 95 0.00 -17.13 6.12
N PHE A 96 0.68 -16.01 6.36
CA PHE A 96 2.03 -15.99 6.89
C PHE A 96 2.14 -16.65 8.28
N LEU A 97 1.20 -16.36 9.19
CA LEU A 97 1.13 -17.00 10.51
C LEU A 97 0.89 -18.51 10.38
N LYS A 98 0.02 -18.93 9.47
CA LYS A 98 -0.21 -20.36 9.17
C LYS A 98 1.03 -21.05 8.62
N ASP A 99 1.80 -20.37 7.77
CA ASP A 99 3.06 -20.87 7.25
C ASP A 99 4.08 -21.06 8.40
N ILE A 100 4.22 -20.07 9.30
CA ILE A 100 5.05 -20.22 10.51
C ILE A 100 4.63 -21.44 11.33
N LEU A 101 3.34 -21.56 11.65
CA LEU A 101 2.81 -22.69 12.43
C LEU A 101 3.09 -24.03 11.74
N SER A 102 2.94 -24.09 10.41
CA SER A 102 3.20 -25.28 9.61
C SER A 102 4.68 -25.68 9.60
N THR A 103 5.61 -24.73 9.72
CA THR A 103 7.05 -25.05 9.83
C THR A 103 7.40 -25.72 11.16
N VAL A 104 6.65 -25.42 12.23
CA VAL A 104 6.83 -26.06 13.54
C VAL A 104 6.14 -27.43 13.54
N HIS A 105 4.86 -27.47 13.14
CA HIS A 105 4.11 -28.72 13.01
C HIS A 105 2.88 -28.53 12.11
N LYS A 106 2.67 -29.43 11.14
CA LYS A 106 1.60 -29.33 10.11
C LYS A 106 0.21 -29.09 10.68
N ASN A 107 -0.11 -29.70 11.84
CA ASN A 107 -1.44 -29.65 12.43
C ASN A 107 -1.73 -28.34 13.19
N LEU A 108 -0.71 -27.50 13.45
CA LEU A 108 -0.90 -26.23 14.15
C LEU A 108 -1.57 -25.16 13.28
N ALA A 109 -1.45 -25.28 11.96
CA ALA A 109 -2.12 -24.39 11.01
C ALA A 109 -3.58 -24.78 10.74
N GLN A 110 -4.00 -25.97 11.17
CA GLN A 110 -5.35 -26.49 10.98
C GLN A 110 -6.28 -26.08 12.13
N LYS A 111 -7.58 -26.02 11.84
CA LYS A 111 -8.63 -25.88 12.83
C LYS A 111 -8.72 -27.21 13.57
N ILE A 112 -8.26 -27.18 14.80
CA ILE A 112 -8.46 -28.26 15.75
C ILE A 112 -9.87 -28.02 16.31
N MET A 113 -10.76 -28.99 16.20
CA MET A 113 -12.03 -28.95 16.93
C MET A 113 -11.67 -29.04 18.41
N LEU A 114 -11.70 -27.90 19.09
CA LEU A 114 -11.48 -27.81 20.52
C LEU A 114 -12.86 -27.81 21.16
N ASP A 115 -13.20 -28.91 21.85
CA ASP A 115 -14.33 -28.92 22.78
C ASP A 115 -13.92 -28.13 24.03
N GLY A 116 -13.81 -26.79 23.90
CA GLY A 116 -13.42 -25.88 24.98
C GLY A 116 -12.34 -24.85 24.61
N LYS A 117 -12.21 -23.82 25.45
CA LYS A 117 -11.27 -22.69 25.28
C LYS A 117 -9.80 -23.02 25.60
N ASP A 118 -9.45 -24.29 25.79
CA ASP A 118 -8.19 -24.64 26.45
C ASP A 118 -7.00 -24.86 25.51
N SER A 119 -5.97 -24.09 25.80
CA SER A 119 -4.61 -24.13 25.26
C SER A 119 -3.84 -25.45 25.56
N SER A 120 -4.45 -26.41 26.26
CA SER A 120 -3.86 -27.71 26.63
C SER A 120 -3.90 -28.76 25.50
N GLU A 121 -4.84 -28.66 24.56
CA GLU A 121 -4.97 -29.55 23.40
C GLU A 121 -3.98 -29.21 22.27
N ILE A 122 -3.65 -27.93 22.09
CA ILE A 122 -2.56 -27.49 21.19
C ILE A 122 -1.22 -28.09 21.64
N LEU A 123 -1.05 -28.23 22.96
CA LEU A 123 0.06 -28.89 23.63
C LEU A 123 0.10 -30.39 23.34
N LYS A 124 -1.05 -31.07 23.35
CA LYS A 124 -1.16 -32.49 22.95
C LYS A 124 -0.75 -32.70 21.49
N VAL A 125 -1.15 -31.80 20.60
CA VAL A 125 -0.70 -31.77 19.19
C VAL A 125 0.81 -31.54 19.07
N LEU A 126 1.37 -30.61 19.85
CA LEU A 126 2.82 -30.31 19.85
C LEU A 126 3.67 -31.45 20.39
N LEU A 127 3.14 -32.26 21.30
CA LEU A 127 3.86 -33.34 21.98
C LEU A 127 3.57 -34.73 21.38
N ASN A 128 2.77 -34.84 20.32
CA ASN A 128 2.26 -36.11 19.77
C ASN A 128 1.56 -36.99 20.83
N ILE A 129 0.83 -36.37 21.76
CA ILE A 129 0.11 -37.09 22.83
C ILE A 129 -1.37 -37.18 22.46
N GLY A 130 -1.80 -38.34 21.94
CA GLY A 130 -3.20 -38.69 21.70
C GLY A 130 -3.71 -38.44 20.28
N ASP A 131 -4.86 -39.05 19.95
CA ASP A 131 -5.55 -38.89 18.66
C ASP A 131 -6.30 -37.57 18.62
N VAL A 132 -5.75 -36.59 17.91
CA VAL A 132 -6.40 -35.29 17.72
C VAL A 132 -7.29 -35.38 16.49
N ASN A 133 -8.58 -35.09 16.67
CA ASN A 133 -9.56 -35.15 15.59
C ASN A 133 -9.43 -33.91 14.68
N ILE A 134 -8.65 -34.04 13.61
CA ILE A 134 -8.34 -32.97 12.68
C ILE A 134 -9.33 -33.00 11.52
N THR A 135 -10.17 -31.97 11.40
CA THR A 135 -10.90 -31.75 10.15
C THR A 135 -9.93 -31.21 9.10
N GLN A 136 -9.66 -31.99 8.05
CA GLN A 136 -8.65 -31.67 7.03
C GLN A 136 -8.94 -30.37 6.24
N ASP A 137 -10.19 -29.89 6.22
CA ASP A 137 -10.64 -28.76 5.38
C ASP A 137 -10.79 -27.41 6.11
N ASN A 138 -10.58 -27.34 7.43
CA ASN A 138 -10.70 -26.08 8.16
C ASN A 138 -9.33 -25.60 8.65
N THR A 139 -8.95 -24.37 8.35
CA THR A 139 -7.70 -23.74 8.82
C THR A 139 -7.94 -22.84 10.03
N ALA A 140 -6.91 -22.60 10.85
CA ALA A 140 -7.03 -21.71 12.00
C ALA A 140 -7.33 -20.26 11.56
N GLU A 141 -8.28 -19.59 12.21
CA GLU A 141 -8.57 -18.18 11.96
C GLU A 141 -7.45 -17.27 12.47
N PHE A 142 -7.32 -16.05 11.92
CA PHE A 142 -6.24 -15.11 12.23
C PHE A 142 -5.92 -14.96 13.72
N ALA A 143 -6.94 -14.70 14.55
CA ALA A 143 -6.73 -14.46 15.99
C ALA A 143 -6.15 -15.70 16.69
N VAL A 144 -6.66 -16.87 16.34
CA VAL A 144 -6.19 -18.17 16.86
C VAL A 144 -4.77 -18.45 16.39
N ALA A 145 -4.47 -18.19 15.11
CA ALA A 145 -3.12 -18.36 14.56
C ALA A 145 -2.10 -17.44 15.25
N LEU A 146 -2.45 -16.17 15.47
CA LEU A 146 -1.60 -15.21 16.19
C LEU A 146 -1.34 -15.65 17.63
N GLU A 147 -2.39 -16.05 18.36
CA GLU A 147 -2.28 -16.53 19.73
C GLU A 147 -1.38 -17.77 19.84
N ARG A 148 -1.52 -18.71 18.90
CA ARG A 148 -0.65 -19.90 18.81
C ARG A 148 0.82 -19.52 18.63
N VAL A 149 1.13 -18.63 17.67
CA VAL A 149 2.51 -18.16 17.45
C VAL A 149 3.06 -17.47 18.69
N CYS A 150 2.30 -16.59 19.34
CA CYS A 150 2.71 -15.93 20.58
C CYS A 150 2.85 -16.88 21.78
N THR A 151 2.15 -18.02 21.77
CA THR A 151 2.30 -19.03 22.84
C THR A 151 3.57 -19.85 22.66
N LEU A 152 4.00 -20.09 21.41
CA LEU A 152 5.27 -20.77 21.11
C LEU A 152 6.48 -19.99 21.67
N SER A 153 6.43 -18.65 21.67
CA SER A 153 7.52 -17.81 22.19
C SER A 153 7.79 -17.99 23.69
N LYS A 154 6.78 -18.40 24.46
CA LYS A 154 6.85 -18.56 25.92
C LYS A 154 7.38 -19.93 26.37
N ARG A 155 7.50 -20.90 25.47
CA ARG A 155 7.67 -22.32 25.81
C ARG A 155 8.95 -22.97 25.27
N THR A 156 9.69 -22.30 24.38
CA THR A 156 10.98 -22.81 23.92
C THR A 156 12.08 -22.39 24.89
N GLU A 157 12.42 -23.25 25.85
CA GLU A 157 13.52 -23.06 26.82
C GLU A 157 14.94 -23.06 26.20
N GLY A 158 15.10 -22.69 24.92
CA GLY A 158 16.44 -22.69 24.32
C GLY A 158 16.60 -21.99 22.98
N PHE A 159 15.54 -21.85 22.17
CA PHE A 159 15.62 -21.12 20.91
C PHE A 159 14.22 -20.74 20.40
N VAL A 160 13.78 -19.50 20.65
CA VAL A 160 12.60 -18.94 19.97
C VAL A 160 13.04 -18.57 18.56
N PRO A 161 12.45 -19.12 17.48
CA PRO A 161 12.76 -18.68 16.13
C PRO A 161 12.63 -17.15 16.03
N ILE A 162 13.61 -16.46 15.42
CA ILE A 162 13.64 -14.98 15.34
C ILE A 162 12.32 -14.41 14.80
N VAL A 163 11.68 -15.12 13.87
CA VAL A 163 10.36 -14.77 13.34
C VAL A 163 9.27 -14.76 14.41
N VAL A 164 9.24 -15.73 15.32
CA VAL A 164 8.24 -15.83 16.41
C VAL A 164 8.42 -14.68 17.40
N LYS A 165 9.68 -14.32 17.72
CA LYS A 165 9.98 -13.13 18.52
C LYS A 165 9.48 -11.86 17.83
N THR A 166 9.79 -11.70 16.54
CA THR A 166 9.35 -10.54 15.75
C THR A 166 7.83 -10.41 15.72
N ILE A 167 7.08 -11.52 15.54
CA ILE A 167 5.61 -11.51 15.61
C ILE A 167 5.11 -11.11 17.00
N THR A 168 5.78 -11.57 18.05
CA THR A 168 5.41 -11.23 19.43
C THR A 168 5.63 -9.74 19.71
N ASP A 169 6.74 -9.16 19.25
CA ASP A 169 7.05 -7.74 19.41
C ASP A 169 6.03 -6.84 18.68
N TYR A 170 5.46 -7.33 17.57
CA TYR A 170 4.43 -6.64 16.78
C TYR A 170 3.00 -7.16 17.04
N GLN A 171 2.77 -7.88 18.14
CA GLN A 171 1.46 -8.48 18.43
C GLN A 171 0.34 -7.44 18.46
N LYS A 172 0.60 -6.25 19.02
CA LYS A 172 -0.38 -5.15 19.06
C LYS A 172 -0.81 -4.72 17.65
N THR A 173 0.15 -4.51 16.76
CA THR A 173 -0.11 -4.16 15.35
C THR A 173 -1.02 -5.17 14.66
N LEU A 174 -0.77 -6.48 14.86
CA LEU A 174 -1.59 -7.53 14.25
C LEU A 174 -2.98 -7.62 14.87
N LYS A 175 -3.12 -7.35 16.18
CA LYS A 175 -4.43 -7.22 16.84
C LYS A 175 -5.21 -6.02 16.30
N ASP A 176 -4.55 -4.88 16.12
CA ASP A 176 -5.17 -3.67 15.58
C ASP A 176 -5.61 -3.89 14.13
N LEU A 177 -4.78 -4.55 13.30
CA LEU A 177 -5.17 -4.94 11.93
C LEU A 177 -6.40 -5.86 11.91
N ASN A 178 -6.46 -6.84 12.81
CA ASN A 178 -7.62 -7.73 12.93
C ASN A 178 -8.87 -6.98 13.42
N LEU A 179 -8.71 -6.02 14.35
CA LEU A 179 -9.80 -5.16 14.79
C LEU A 179 -10.32 -4.28 13.64
N LEU A 180 -9.42 -3.67 12.87
CA LEU A 180 -9.78 -2.87 11.69
C LEU A 180 -10.52 -3.73 10.67
N ARG A 181 -9.97 -4.90 10.30
CA ARG A 181 -10.65 -5.84 9.38
C ARG A 181 -12.06 -6.16 9.88
N ASN A 182 -12.22 -6.47 11.17
CA ASN A 182 -13.52 -6.82 11.73
C ASN A 182 -14.50 -5.65 11.73
N LYS A 183 -14.04 -4.44 12.07
CA LYS A 183 -14.90 -3.25 12.05
C LYS A 183 -15.34 -2.91 10.62
N VAL A 184 -14.43 -2.99 9.65
CA VAL A 184 -14.72 -2.73 8.24
C VAL A 184 -15.65 -3.80 7.66
N TRP A 185 -15.32 -5.08 7.85
CA TRP A 185 -16.07 -6.20 7.27
C TRP A 185 -17.45 -6.41 7.90
N HIS A 186 -17.55 -6.37 9.24
CA HIS A 186 -18.80 -6.73 9.92
C HIS A 186 -19.72 -5.55 10.17
N LYS A 187 -19.19 -4.33 10.23
CA LYS A 187 -19.99 -3.14 10.51
C LYS A 187 -20.09 -2.19 9.33
N GLY A 188 -19.15 -2.19 8.37
CA GLY A 188 -19.13 -1.24 7.25
C GLY A 188 -18.99 0.23 7.68
N ILE A 189 -18.69 0.51 8.95
CA ILE A 189 -18.90 1.83 9.58
C ILE A 189 -17.60 2.52 10.00
N TYR A 190 -16.44 1.85 9.92
CA TYR A 190 -15.20 2.41 10.43
C TYR A 190 -14.11 2.50 9.39
N ILE A 191 -13.84 3.72 8.93
CA ILE A 191 -12.80 4.07 7.98
C ILE A 191 -11.78 4.92 8.72
N LEU A 192 -10.48 4.64 8.54
CA LEU A 192 -9.44 5.49 9.10
C LEU A 192 -9.30 6.75 8.24
N ARG A 193 -9.11 7.89 8.89
CA ARG A 193 -8.59 9.09 8.25
C ARG A 193 -7.27 8.76 7.55
N ILE A 194 -6.98 9.39 6.42
CA ILE A 194 -5.79 9.07 5.64
C ILE A 194 -4.48 9.27 6.43
N THR A 195 -4.43 10.26 7.31
CA THR A 195 -3.29 10.50 8.21
C THR A 195 -3.05 9.32 9.16
N GLU A 196 -4.13 8.78 9.75
CA GLU A 196 -4.08 7.60 10.63
C GLU A 196 -3.72 6.32 9.86
N LEU A 197 -4.24 6.17 8.64
CA LEU A 197 -3.88 5.06 7.76
C LEU A 197 -2.39 5.12 7.43
N ASP A 198 -1.88 6.29 7.05
CA ASP A 198 -0.47 6.47 6.73
C ASP A 198 0.44 6.21 7.92
N GLN A 199 0.05 6.68 9.09
CA GLN A 199 0.76 6.38 10.32
C GLN A 199 0.78 4.87 10.59
N PHE A 200 -0.38 4.21 10.58
CA PHE A 200 -0.48 2.78 10.84
C PHE A 200 0.33 1.94 9.85
N ILE A 201 0.26 2.28 8.55
CA ILE A 201 0.98 1.53 7.52
C ILE A 201 2.49 1.78 7.59
N SER A 202 2.93 3.05 7.65
CA SER A 202 4.35 3.41 7.63
C SER A 202 5.11 3.05 8.92
N GLN A 203 4.47 3.15 10.09
CA GLN A 203 5.12 2.91 11.40
C GLN A 203 4.96 1.47 11.89
N ASN A 204 3.90 0.77 11.48
CA ASN A 204 3.59 -0.54 12.02
C ASN A 204 3.61 -1.65 10.96
N ILE A 205 2.81 -1.54 9.91
CA ILE A 205 2.64 -2.64 8.94
C ILE A 205 3.87 -2.83 8.05
N LEU A 206 4.34 -1.80 7.35
CA LEU A 206 5.47 -1.94 6.42
C LEU A 206 6.77 -2.33 7.14
N PRO A 207 7.14 -1.77 8.31
CA PRO A 207 8.30 -2.22 9.05
C PRO A 207 8.20 -3.70 9.45
N LEU A 208 7.01 -4.17 9.83
CA LEU A 208 6.78 -5.58 10.12
C LEU A 208 6.97 -6.44 8.86
N VAL A 209 6.34 -6.07 7.74
CA VAL A 209 6.46 -6.76 6.44
C VAL A 209 7.93 -6.91 6.04
N VAL A 210 8.69 -5.82 6.02
CA VAL A 210 10.11 -5.84 5.64
C VAL A 210 10.92 -6.75 6.56
N LYS A 211 10.68 -6.68 7.87
CA LYS A 211 11.35 -7.54 8.86
C LYS A 211 11.03 -9.02 8.64
N VAL A 212 9.76 -9.39 8.52
CA VAL A 212 9.36 -10.80 8.45
C VAL A 212 9.75 -11.46 7.13
N LEU A 213 9.68 -10.74 6.01
CA LEU A 213 10.09 -11.30 4.73
C LEU A 213 11.61 -11.53 4.67
N LYS A 214 12.41 -10.70 5.33
CA LYS A 214 13.87 -10.82 5.37
C LYS A 214 14.37 -12.03 6.18
N ILE A 215 13.62 -12.44 7.22
CA ILE A 215 14.05 -13.46 8.20
C ILE A 215 13.35 -14.82 8.03
N THR A 216 12.56 -15.01 6.97
CA THR A 216 11.80 -16.25 6.72
C THR A 216 12.08 -16.83 5.34
N HIS A 217 11.46 -17.97 5.04
CA HIS A 217 11.49 -18.61 3.70
C HIS A 217 10.92 -17.73 2.57
N TYR A 218 10.33 -16.57 2.91
CA TYR A 218 9.88 -15.58 1.95
C TYR A 218 11.01 -14.74 1.33
N ARG A 219 12.23 -14.78 1.90
CA ARG A 219 13.40 -14.07 1.38
C ARG A 219 13.72 -14.54 -0.04
N GLY A 220 13.97 -13.61 -0.96
CA GLY A 220 14.27 -13.95 -2.36
C GLY A 220 13.03 -14.13 -3.25
N LEU A 221 11.83 -13.91 -2.69
CA LEU A 221 10.55 -14.02 -3.40
C LEU A 221 9.97 -12.65 -3.80
N GLU A 222 10.80 -11.60 -3.81
CA GLU A 222 10.42 -10.23 -4.13
C GLU A 222 9.71 -10.12 -5.48
N LYS A 223 10.12 -10.90 -6.48
CA LYS A 223 9.49 -10.93 -7.82
C LYS A 223 7.98 -11.21 -7.83
N TYR A 224 7.44 -11.82 -6.77
CA TYR A 224 6.01 -12.15 -6.68
C TYR A 224 5.17 -11.02 -6.08
N TRP A 225 5.77 -10.18 -5.23
CA TRP A 225 5.04 -9.20 -4.45
C TRP A 225 5.54 -7.76 -4.63
N LYS A 226 6.84 -7.56 -4.80
CA LYS A 226 7.47 -6.27 -5.02
C LYS A 226 7.41 -5.91 -6.50
N TYR A 227 7.41 -4.60 -6.78
CA TYR A 227 7.60 -4.05 -8.11
C TYR A 227 8.99 -4.44 -8.67
N LYS A 228 9.19 -4.30 -9.99
CA LYS A 228 10.51 -4.50 -10.62
C LYS A 228 11.50 -3.43 -10.15
N GLU A 229 12.78 -3.57 -10.50
CA GLU A 229 13.83 -2.62 -10.15
C GLU A 229 13.36 -1.17 -10.32
N ALA A 230 13.47 -0.40 -9.24
CA ALA A 230 13.18 1.01 -9.16
C ALA A 230 14.39 1.68 -8.53
N GLU A 231 14.68 2.91 -8.97
CA GLU A 231 15.84 3.67 -8.49
C GLU A 231 15.74 3.95 -6.98
N TYR A 232 14.53 4.22 -6.51
CA TYR A 232 14.19 4.40 -5.11
C TYR A 232 13.28 3.25 -4.65
N ASP A 233 13.39 2.84 -3.39
CA ASP A 233 12.50 1.84 -2.79
C ASP A 233 11.33 2.54 -2.08
N PRO A 234 10.17 2.74 -2.74
CA PRO A 234 9.03 3.43 -2.14
C PRO A 234 8.57 2.86 -0.79
N ILE A 235 8.79 1.57 -0.51
CA ILE A 235 8.40 0.99 0.79
C ILE A 235 9.31 1.52 1.89
N ASN A 236 10.64 1.48 1.67
CA ASN A 236 11.59 1.99 2.66
C ASN A 236 11.52 3.51 2.80
N GLU A 237 11.24 4.22 1.71
CA GLU A 237 11.04 5.66 1.73
C GLU A 237 9.80 6.06 2.54
N ILE A 238 8.67 5.37 2.37
CA ILE A 238 7.46 5.59 3.17
C ILE A 238 7.72 5.28 4.66
N ILE A 239 8.43 4.18 4.97
CA ILE A 239 8.82 3.86 6.36
C ILE A 239 9.68 4.99 6.94
N SER A 240 10.63 5.52 6.16
CA SER A 240 11.52 6.58 6.62
C SER A 240 10.80 7.92 6.81
N ALA A 241 9.84 8.24 5.94
CA ALA A 241 9.01 9.44 6.02
C ALA A 241 7.99 9.38 7.17
N GLY A 242 7.56 8.17 7.53
CA GLY A 242 6.62 7.92 8.63
C GLY A 242 7.24 7.87 10.02
N ARG A 243 8.46 8.34 10.25
CA ARG A 243 9.11 8.22 11.57
C ARG A 243 8.29 8.87 12.69
N PRO A 244 8.27 8.31 13.92
CA PRO A 244 7.57 8.91 15.04
C PRO A 244 8.05 10.33 15.34
N GLY A 245 7.12 11.25 15.58
CA GLY A 245 7.39 12.65 15.97
C GLY A 245 7.04 13.66 14.89
N ILE A 246 7.53 13.48 13.67
CA ILE A 246 7.23 14.37 12.53
C ILE A 246 7.03 13.47 11.30
N ILE A 247 5.78 13.29 10.90
CA ILE A 247 5.42 12.50 9.72
C ILE A 247 5.47 13.42 8.50
N ASP A 248 6.25 13.04 7.49
CA ASP A 248 6.32 13.75 6.22
C ASP A 248 5.27 13.18 5.24
N TYR A 249 4.04 13.69 5.35
CA TYR A 249 2.92 13.22 4.53
C TYR A 249 3.13 13.51 3.04
N LYS A 250 3.82 14.60 2.68
CA LYS A 250 4.12 14.92 1.28
C LYS A 250 5.07 13.90 0.66
N ARG A 251 6.14 13.54 1.38
CA ARG A 251 7.05 12.47 0.96
C ARG A 251 6.35 11.12 0.87
N ILE A 252 5.48 10.78 1.84
CA ILE A 252 4.67 9.55 1.76
C ILE A 252 3.78 9.56 0.52
N ALA A 253 3.08 10.66 0.26
CA ALA A 253 2.20 10.86 -0.88
C ALA A 253 2.95 10.68 -2.21
N PHE A 254 4.11 11.32 -2.35
CA PHE A 254 4.98 11.16 -3.52
C PHE A 254 5.39 9.68 -3.74
N PHE A 255 5.89 9.00 -2.70
CA PHE A 255 6.36 7.62 -2.84
C PHE A 255 5.23 6.60 -3.00
N LYS A 256 4.00 6.92 -2.59
CA LYS A 256 2.82 6.14 -2.97
C LYS A 256 2.59 6.23 -4.47
N SER A 257 2.58 7.42 -5.06
CA SER A 257 2.45 7.57 -6.52
C SER A 257 3.57 6.85 -7.27
N TYR A 258 4.82 7.12 -6.89
CA TYR A 258 6.00 6.49 -7.47
C TYR A 258 5.92 4.95 -7.38
N GLY A 259 5.56 4.42 -6.21
CA GLY A 259 5.41 2.98 -5.99
C GLY A 259 4.29 2.35 -6.78
N PHE A 260 3.16 3.05 -6.96
CA PHE A 260 2.07 2.58 -7.80
C PHE A 260 2.49 2.48 -9.26
N ALA A 261 3.19 3.48 -9.76
CA ALA A 261 3.73 3.50 -11.12
C ALA A 261 4.72 2.34 -11.35
N CYS A 262 5.60 2.07 -10.38
CA CYS A 262 6.54 0.94 -10.44
C CYS A 262 5.83 -0.42 -10.62
N TYR A 263 4.61 -0.58 -10.08
CA TYR A 263 3.80 -1.78 -10.25
C TYR A 263 3.09 -1.89 -11.61
N LYS A 264 2.98 -0.79 -12.35
CA LYS A 264 2.22 -0.66 -13.59
C LYS A 264 3.09 -0.61 -14.84
N ILE A 265 4.42 -0.51 -14.71
CA ILE A 265 5.35 -0.57 -15.84
C ILE A 265 4.99 -1.76 -16.76
N PRO A 266 4.65 -1.52 -18.04
CA PRO A 266 4.26 -2.56 -18.98
C PRO A 266 5.33 -3.66 -19.06
N LYS A 267 4.90 -4.92 -19.09
CA LYS A 267 5.81 -6.09 -19.11
C LYS A 267 6.14 -6.59 -20.52
N TRP A 268 5.37 -6.20 -21.53
CA TRP A 268 5.44 -6.73 -22.88
C TRP A 268 5.37 -5.55 -23.88
N ASN A 269 6.43 -5.37 -24.68
CA ASN A 269 6.54 -4.36 -25.74
C ASN A 269 5.64 -4.62 -26.96
N PHE A 270 4.64 -5.50 -26.84
CA PHE A 270 4.07 -6.16 -28.02
C PHE A 270 3.01 -5.38 -28.80
N ASP A 271 2.53 -4.22 -28.34
CA ASP A 271 1.57 -3.40 -29.12
C ASP A 271 1.52 -1.94 -28.63
N LEU A 272 2.68 -1.31 -28.47
CA LEU A 272 2.72 0.13 -28.33
C LEU A 272 2.90 0.72 -29.73
N LEU A 273 1.82 1.30 -30.28
CA LEU A 273 1.95 2.61 -30.93
C LEU A 273 3.04 3.36 -30.17
N ASP A 274 4.15 3.70 -30.84
CA ASP A 274 5.32 4.32 -30.24
C ASP A 274 4.85 5.34 -29.19
N ILE A 275 4.94 4.98 -27.91
CA ILE A 275 4.28 5.72 -26.84
C ILE A 275 4.89 7.11 -26.71
N ASN A 276 6.16 7.23 -27.09
CA ASN A 276 6.88 8.49 -27.21
C ASN A 276 6.33 9.30 -28.38
N ALA A 277 6.07 8.68 -29.54
CA ALA A 277 5.40 9.36 -30.66
C ALA A 277 3.98 9.81 -30.29
N LYS A 278 3.22 9.00 -29.52
CA LYS A 278 1.90 9.37 -29.02
C LYS A 278 1.99 10.56 -28.05
N ALA A 279 2.95 10.54 -27.13
CA ALA A 279 3.18 11.65 -26.20
C ALA A 279 3.52 12.95 -26.94
N LYS A 280 4.42 12.88 -27.94
CA LYS A 280 4.78 14.00 -28.82
C LYS A 280 3.59 14.52 -29.62
N ALA A 281 2.74 13.63 -30.14
CA ALA A 281 1.53 14.02 -30.85
C ALA A 281 0.50 14.72 -29.95
N ILE A 282 0.37 14.29 -28.69
CA ILE A 282 -0.53 14.92 -27.71
C ILE A 282 -0.04 16.34 -27.38
N VAL A 283 1.23 16.51 -27.04
CA VAL A 283 1.83 17.82 -26.75
C VAL A 283 1.79 18.75 -27.97
N GLY A 284 1.96 18.20 -29.18
CA GLY A 284 1.78 18.99 -30.41
C GLY A 284 0.35 19.44 -30.69
N ALA A 285 -0.65 18.83 -30.04
CA ALA A 285 -2.07 19.13 -30.23
C ALA A 285 -2.68 19.93 -29.05
N VAL A 286 -2.03 19.97 -27.89
CA VAL A 286 -2.52 20.62 -26.66
C VAL A 286 -1.47 21.60 -26.18
N HIS A 287 -1.81 22.90 -26.20
CA HIS A 287 -0.85 23.98 -25.95
C HIS A 287 -0.36 24.08 -24.49
N ASP A 288 -1.12 23.53 -23.53
CA ASP A 288 -0.82 23.63 -22.08
C ASP A 288 -0.20 22.35 -21.52
N LEU A 289 0.58 21.63 -22.34
CA LEU A 289 1.31 20.43 -21.95
C LEU A 289 2.80 20.57 -22.28
N GLU A 290 3.65 20.29 -21.31
CA GLU A 290 5.08 20.05 -21.54
C GLU A 290 5.37 18.56 -21.53
N LEU A 291 6.35 18.12 -22.32
CA LEU A 291 6.79 16.73 -22.37
C LEU A 291 8.12 16.57 -21.65
N GLU A 292 8.14 15.69 -20.65
CA GLU A 292 9.30 15.42 -19.81
C GLU A 292 9.65 13.92 -19.81
N THR A 293 10.87 13.61 -19.37
CA THR A 293 11.29 12.22 -19.14
C THR A 293 10.73 11.71 -17.81
N CYS A 294 9.98 10.62 -17.84
CA CYS A 294 9.44 10.03 -16.63
C CYS A 294 10.54 9.44 -15.74
N TYR A 295 10.68 9.89 -14.51
CA TYR A 295 11.69 9.37 -13.56
C TYR A 295 11.40 7.95 -13.03
N VAL A 296 10.26 7.34 -13.38
CA VAL A 296 9.95 5.92 -13.05
C VAL A 296 10.28 5.00 -14.21
N CYS A 297 9.69 5.22 -15.39
CA CYS A 297 9.88 4.32 -16.54
C CYS A 297 11.03 4.73 -17.47
N LYS A 298 11.59 5.94 -17.27
CA LYS A 298 12.70 6.52 -18.04
C LYS A 298 12.40 6.80 -19.52
N GLU A 299 11.13 6.86 -19.88
CA GLU A 299 10.66 7.22 -21.23
C GLU A 299 10.15 8.68 -21.29
N GLU A 300 10.27 9.33 -22.46
CA GLU A 300 9.72 10.66 -22.77
C GLU A 300 8.18 10.61 -22.88
N THR A 301 7.51 10.38 -21.75
CA THR A 301 6.06 10.15 -21.68
C THR A 301 5.38 10.83 -20.50
N LEU A 302 6.11 11.65 -19.74
CA LEU A 302 5.57 12.43 -18.62
C LEU A 302 5.01 13.73 -19.16
N LEU A 303 3.69 13.87 -19.15
CA LEU A 303 3.00 15.08 -19.58
C LEU A 303 2.82 15.99 -18.36
N VAL A 304 3.32 17.22 -18.43
CA VAL A 304 3.17 18.21 -17.37
C VAL A 304 2.12 19.22 -17.81
N SER A 305 0.98 19.22 -17.13
CA SER A 305 -0.13 20.12 -17.44
C SER A 305 0.08 21.47 -16.80
N THR A 306 -0.01 22.54 -17.59
CA THR A 306 -0.05 23.92 -17.12
C THR A 306 -1.47 24.46 -17.22
N VAL A 307 -1.78 25.45 -16.40
CA VAL A 307 -3.00 26.25 -16.51
C VAL A 307 -2.56 27.70 -16.49
N SER A 308 -3.07 28.50 -17.42
CA SER A 308 -2.92 29.94 -17.41
C SER A 308 -4.26 30.63 -17.26
N ASP A 309 -4.28 31.74 -16.53
CA ASP A 309 -5.43 32.62 -16.45
C ASP A 309 -4.98 34.09 -16.51
N HIS A 310 -5.94 34.99 -16.64
CA HIS A 310 -5.68 36.42 -16.71
C HIS A 310 -6.66 37.20 -15.84
N ASP A 311 -6.13 38.24 -15.21
CA ASP A 311 -6.90 39.18 -14.42
C ASP A 311 -7.34 40.34 -15.31
N ILE A 312 -8.63 40.69 -15.21
CA ILE A 312 -9.22 41.88 -15.83
C ILE A 312 -9.84 42.75 -14.75
N ASP A 313 -9.75 44.06 -14.90
CA ASP A 313 -10.42 45.00 -14.00
C ASP A 313 -11.95 45.08 -14.28
N ARG A 314 -12.65 45.91 -13.51
CA ARG A 314 -14.10 46.10 -13.66
C ARG A 314 -14.51 46.77 -14.97
N GLU A 315 -13.56 47.39 -15.66
CA GLU A 315 -13.73 48.08 -16.93
C GLU A 315 -13.34 47.18 -18.11
N GLY A 316 -12.82 45.98 -17.83
CA GLY A 316 -12.38 44.99 -18.81
C GLY A 316 -10.93 45.16 -19.25
N ASN A 317 -10.14 46.02 -18.59
CA ASN A 317 -8.72 46.17 -18.90
C ASN A 317 -7.92 45.01 -18.30
N PHE A 318 -6.99 44.48 -19.07
CA PHE A 318 -6.07 43.43 -18.64
C PHE A 318 -5.13 43.96 -17.55
N LEU A 319 -5.08 43.25 -16.42
CA LEU A 319 -4.22 43.56 -15.27
C LEU A 319 -2.96 42.70 -15.23
N GLY A 320 -3.02 41.49 -15.78
CA GLY A 320 -1.91 40.54 -15.78
C GLY A 320 -2.40 39.16 -16.19
N ALA A 321 -1.45 38.27 -16.52
CA ALA A 321 -1.73 36.85 -16.68
C ALA A 321 -0.71 36.05 -15.89
N TRP A 322 -1.15 34.91 -15.38
CA TRP A 322 -0.32 33.98 -14.63
C TRP A 322 -0.45 32.60 -15.24
N TRP A 323 0.54 31.75 -14.99
CA TRP A 323 0.49 30.33 -15.35
C TRP A 323 1.14 29.48 -14.27
N ASN A 324 0.63 28.26 -14.09
CA ASN A 324 1.10 27.31 -13.08
C ASN A 324 1.02 25.87 -13.58
N SER A 325 2.03 25.06 -13.29
CA SER A 325 1.96 23.60 -13.44
C SER A 325 0.98 23.00 -12.42
N THR A 326 0.13 22.08 -12.87
CA THR A 326 -1.01 21.55 -12.07
C THR A 326 -0.98 20.05 -11.86
N ALA A 327 -0.36 19.30 -12.77
CA ALA A 327 -0.22 17.84 -12.67
C ALA A 327 0.92 17.36 -13.58
N ALA A 328 1.50 16.20 -13.25
CA ALA A 328 2.45 15.51 -14.11
C ALA A 328 2.06 14.03 -14.23
N GLU A 329 1.73 13.59 -15.44
CA GLU A 329 1.12 12.29 -15.70
C GLU A 329 1.84 11.50 -16.80
N CYS A 330 2.30 10.30 -16.47
CA CYS A 330 3.05 9.45 -17.38
C CYS A 330 2.12 8.52 -18.16
N LEU A 331 2.13 8.63 -19.50
CA LEU A 331 1.34 7.77 -20.38
C LEU A 331 1.77 6.29 -20.35
N ASN A 332 3.04 6.01 -20.05
CA ASN A 332 3.59 4.66 -20.04
C ASN A 332 3.33 3.88 -18.74
N CYS A 333 3.75 4.42 -17.58
CA CYS A 333 3.68 3.70 -16.30
C CYS A 333 2.54 4.16 -15.37
N SER A 334 1.71 5.11 -15.79
CA SER A 334 0.63 5.69 -14.99
C SER A 334 1.10 6.38 -13.71
N LEU A 335 2.34 6.87 -13.68
CA LEU A 335 2.74 7.85 -12.67
C LEU A 335 1.84 9.08 -12.80
N SER A 336 1.31 9.57 -11.68
CA SER A 336 0.54 10.81 -11.63
C SER A 336 0.95 11.53 -10.36
N VAL A 337 1.50 12.72 -10.45
CA VAL A 337 1.94 13.52 -9.30
C VAL A 337 1.35 14.92 -9.42
N PHE A 338 1.05 15.52 -8.28
CA PHE A 338 0.44 16.82 -8.16
C PHE A 338 1.28 17.73 -7.25
N PRO A 339 1.21 19.06 -7.40
CA PRO A 339 2.00 20.02 -6.61
C PRO A 339 1.82 19.89 -5.09
N ASP A 340 0.66 19.40 -4.64
CA ASP A 340 0.36 19.24 -3.21
C ASP A 340 1.24 18.19 -2.51
N ALA A 341 1.82 17.27 -3.29
CA ALA A 341 2.79 16.28 -2.85
C ALA A 341 4.24 16.80 -2.75
N GLY A 342 4.49 18.07 -3.09
CA GLY A 342 5.83 18.67 -3.09
C GLY A 342 6.64 18.38 -4.35
N GLU A 343 7.82 19.01 -4.45
CA GLU A 343 8.70 18.89 -5.62
C GLU A 343 9.45 17.55 -5.58
N PRO A 344 9.41 16.73 -6.65
CA PRO A 344 10.19 15.48 -6.73
C PRO A 344 11.67 15.62 -6.33
N MET A 345 12.30 16.75 -6.66
CA MET A 345 13.70 17.02 -6.31
C MET A 345 13.94 17.04 -4.79
N ASP A 346 12.97 17.49 -3.98
CA ASP A 346 13.04 17.48 -2.51
C ASP A 346 13.12 16.05 -1.94
N TYR A 347 12.67 15.07 -2.74
CA TYR A 347 12.69 13.64 -2.39
C TYR A 347 13.90 12.91 -2.97
N GLY A 348 14.83 13.64 -3.59
CA GLY A 348 16.08 13.12 -4.13
C GLY A 348 15.99 12.66 -5.57
N VAL A 349 14.88 12.90 -6.27
CA VAL A 349 14.74 12.61 -7.70
C VAL A 349 15.57 13.60 -8.50
N LYS A 350 16.47 13.08 -9.33
CA LYS A 350 17.26 13.90 -10.25
C LYS A 350 16.41 14.25 -11.47
N ASN A 351 15.68 15.35 -11.38
CA ASN A 351 14.95 15.93 -12.50
C ASN A 351 15.03 17.47 -12.42
N GLU A 352 14.66 18.16 -13.49
CA GLU A 352 14.39 19.60 -13.42
C GLU A 352 13.20 19.88 -12.50
N ILE A 353 13.07 21.15 -12.07
CA ILE A 353 11.94 21.61 -11.27
C ILE A 353 10.65 21.35 -12.05
N LEU A 354 9.78 20.54 -11.49
CA LEU A 354 8.54 20.11 -12.13
C LEU A 354 7.43 21.14 -11.94
N TRP A 355 7.32 21.72 -10.75
CA TRP A 355 6.29 22.69 -10.43
C TRP A 355 6.76 24.10 -10.73
N LYS A 356 6.48 24.56 -11.94
CA LYS A 356 6.81 25.91 -12.40
C LYS A 356 5.59 26.83 -12.28
N SER A 357 5.87 28.11 -12.05
CA SER A 357 4.88 29.17 -11.95
C SER A 357 5.50 30.46 -12.49
N GLY A 358 4.72 31.30 -13.13
CA GLY A 358 5.19 32.61 -13.57
C GLY A 358 4.05 33.56 -13.90
N ASP A 359 4.41 34.84 -13.95
CA ASP A 359 3.56 35.90 -14.46
C ASP A 359 4.02 36.25 -15.89
N TYR A 360 3.06 36.54 -16.77
CA TYR A 360 3.37 37.08 -18.08
C TYR A 360 3.66 38.58 -17.90
N ASP A 361 4.94 38.94 -17.89
CA ASP A 361 5.36 40.34 -17.85
C ASP A 361 4.96 41.06 -19.13
N TYR A 362 4.42 42.28 -18.98
CA TYR A 362 4.10 43.17 -20.08
C TYR A 362 5.41 43.76 -20.64
N GLU A 363 5.83 43.39 -21.85
CA GLU A 363 6.74 44.24 -22.60
C GLU A 363 5.96 45.50 -23.00
N SER A 364 6.39 46.64 -22.46
CA SER A 364 5.73 47.95 -22.60
C SER A 364 6.02 48.67 -23.91
#